data_AF-A0A2J8V0A3-F1
#
_entry.id   AF-A0A2J8V0A3-F1
#
_cell.length_a   1.000
_cell.length_b   1.000
_cell.length_c   1.000
_cell.angle_alpha   90.00
_cell.angle_beta   90.00
_cell.angle_gamma   90.00
#
_symmetry.space_group_name_H-M   'P 1'
#
loop_
_entity.id
_entity.type
_entity.pdbx_description
1 polymer ?
#
loop_
_entity_poly.entity_id
_entity_poly.type
_entity_poly.pdbx_seq_one_letter_code
_entity_poly.pdbx_strand_id
1 'polypeptide(L)'
;MESGSTAASEEARSLRECELYVQKHNIQALLKDSIVQLCTARPERPMAFLREYFERLEKEEAKQIQNLQKAGTRTDSREDEISPPPPNPVVKGRRRRGAISAEVYTEEDAASYVRKVIPKDYKTMAALAKAIEKNVLFSHLDDNERSDIFDAMFSVSFIAGETVIQQG
;
A
#
# COMPACT_ATOMS: atom_id res chain seq x y z
N MET A 1 60.22 -7.22 16.52
CA MET A 1 59.03 -7.57 15.73
C MET A 1 57.82 -7.03 16.47
N GLU A 2 57.39 -5.79 16.20
CA GLU A 2 56.28 -5.15 16.93
C GLU A 2 55.55 -4.11 16.05
N SER A 3 55.31 -4.47 14.77
CA SER A 3 54.62 -3.58 13.82
C SER A 3 53.29 -4.14 13.30
N GLY A 4 52.93 -5.38 13.67
CA GLY A 4 51.68 -6.03 13.24
C GLY A 4 50.49 -5.82 14.17
N SER A 5 50.72 -5.48 15.46
CA SER A 5 49.66 -5.38 16.47
C SER A 5 48.93 -4.02 16.45
N THR A 6 49.63 -2.95 16.09
CA THR A 6 49.08 -1.58 16.01
C THR A 6 48.18 -1.38 14.79
N ALA A 7 48.55 -1.90 13.62
CA ALA A 7 47.76 -1.79 12.39
C ALA A 7 46.39 -2.48 12.50
N ALA A 8 46.33 -3.68 13.08
CA ALA A 8 45.08 -4.40 13.28
C ALA A 8 44.14 -3.70 14.29
N SER A 9 44.72 -3.01 15.28
CA SER A 9 43.98 -2.20 16.26
C SER A 9 43.40 -0.92 15.65
N GLU A 10 44.14 -0.26 14.75
CA GLU A 10 43.69 0.92 14.00
C GLU A 10 42.59 0.59 12.98
N GLU A 11 42.68 -0.56 12.30
CA GLU A 11 41.67 -1.04 11.37
C GLU A 11 40.36 -1.41 12.09
N ALA A 12 40.45 -2.09 13.24
CA ALA A 12 39.30 -2.38 14.09
C ALA A 12 38.63 -1.11 14.66
N ARG A 13 39.43 -0.09 15.01
CA ARG A 13 38.90 1.22 15.42
C ARG A 13 38.16 1.91 14.27
N SER A 14 38.74 1.87 13.06
CA SER A 14 38.14 2.47 11.86
C SER A 14 36.80 1.82 11.50
N LEU A 15 36.70 0.49 11.60
CA LEU A 15 35.43 -0.23 11.39
C LEU A 15 34.36 0.17 12.40
N ARG A 16 34.75 0.30 13.67
CA ARG A 16 33.82 0.72 14.74
C ARG A 16 33.32 2.14 14.52
N GLU A 17 34.17 3.05 14.05
CA GLU A 17 33.77 4.42 13.71
C GLU A 17 32.80 4.46 12.53
N CYS A 18 33.02 3.63 11.51
CA CYS A 18 32.07 3.45 10.39
C CYS A 18 30.71 2.93 10.88
N GLU A 19 30.68 1.93 11.75
CA GLU A 19 29.43 1.40 12.32
C GLU A 19 28.67 2.47 13.12
N LEU A 20 29.39 3.25 13.92
CA LEU A 20 28.80 4.36 14.68
C LEU A 20 28.23 5.44 13.77
N TYR A 21 28.92 5.78 12.68
CA TYR A 21 28.41 6.74 11.69
C TYR A 21 27.13 6.24 11.03
N VAL A 22 27.11 4.96 10.61
CA VAL A 22 25.95 4.31 10.01
C VAL A 22 24.75 4.30 10.96
N GLN A 23 24.97 4.01 12.25
CA GLN A 23 23.92 4.02 13.26
C GLN A 23 23.44 5.44 13.56
N LYS A 24 24.36 6.38 13.80
CA LYS A 24 24.04 7.78 14.14
C LYS A 24 23.18 8.45 13.08
N HIS A 25 23.47 8.18 11.80
CA HIS A 25 22.75 8.77 10.67
C HIS A 25 21.64 7.85 10.13
N ASN A 26 21.32 6.74 10.81
CA ASN A 26 20.29 5.79 10.40
C ASN A 26 20.41 5.34 8.92
N ILE A 27 21.64 5.24 8.40
CA ILE A 27 21.91 5.04 6.97
C ILE A 27 21.29 3.73 6.46
N GLN A 28 21.30 2.68 7.28
CA GLN A 28 20.71 1.39 6.92
C GLN A 28 19.20 1.50 6.67
N ALA A 29 18.47 2.25 7.48
CA ALA A 29 17.03 2.42 7.30
C ALA A 29 16.74 3.26 6.05
N LEU A 30 17.46 4.37 5.91
CA LEU A 30 17.36 5.26 4.75
C LEU A 30 17.55 4.53 3.41
N LEU A 31 18.60 3.71 3.29
CA LEU A 31 18.88 2.96 2.07
C LEU A 31 17.86 1.84 1.84
N LYS A 32 17.40 1.15 2.90
CA LYS A 32 16.34 0.13 2.79
C LYS A 32 15.04 0.74 2.25
N ASP A 33 14.62 1.87 2.78
CA ASP A 33 13.40 2.55 2.32
C ASP A 33 13.55 3.04 0.88
N SER A 34 14.73 3.53 0.51
CA SER A 34 15.04 3.93 -0.87
C SER A 34 14.88 2.75 -1.85
N ILE A 35 15.35 1.55 -1.46
CA ILE A 35 15.19 0.33 -2.26
C ILE A 35 13.72 -0.08 -2.33
N VAL A 36 12.97 -0.02 -1.22
CA VAL A 36 11.52 -0.30 -1.22
C VAL A 36 10.81 0.62 -2.21
N GLN A 37 11.12 1.92 -2.19
CA GLN A 37 10.50 2.90 -3.08
C GLN A 37 10.83 2.65 -4.55
N LEU A 38 12.06 2.22 -4.88
CA LEU A 38 12.41 1.78 -6.24
C LEU A 38 11.61 0.55 -6.67
N CYS A 39 11.49 -0.45 -5.80
CA CYS A 39 10.77 -1.70 -6.09
C CYS A 39 9.26 -1.48 -6.24
N THR A 40 8.70 -0.50 -5.52
CA THR A 40 7.28 -0.14 -5.59
C THR A 40 6.98 0.72 -6.81
N ALA A 41 7.75 1.78 -7.06
CA ALA A 41 7.47 2.73 -8.14
C ALA A 41 7.96 2.23 -9.52
N ARG A 42 8.95 1.34 -9.56
CA ARG A 42 9.59 0.81 -10.78
C ARG A 42 9.84 1.87 -11.85
N PRO A 43 10.55 2.97 -11.53
CA PRO A 43 10.77 4.05 -12.48
C PRO A 43 11.73 3.61 -13.60
N GLU A 44 11.51 4.11 -14.82
CA GLU A 44 12.41 3.86 -15.96
C GLU A 44 13.84 4.42 -15.74
N ARG A 45 13.96 5.45 -14.88
CA ARG A 45 15.24 6.08 -14.53
C ARG A 45 15.51 6.06 -13.01
N PRO A 46 16.03 4.95 -12.46
CA PRO A 46 16.25 4.78 -11.00
C PRO A 46 17.08 5.87 -10.34
N MET A 47 18.17 6.32 -10.98
CA MET A 47 19.06 7.34 -10.41
C MET A 47 18.38 8.72 -10.32
N ALA A 48 17.54 9.08 -11.29
CA ALA A 48 16.79 10.33 -11.25
C ALA A 48 15.74 10.31 -10.13
N PHE A 49 15.04 9.19 -9.98
CA PHE A 49 14.07 8.97 -8.91
C PHE A 49 14.71 9.08 -7.52
N LEU A 50 15.87 8.43 -7.30
CA LEU A 50 16.56 8.49 -6.02
C LEU A 50 16.99 9.92 -5.66
N ARG A 51 17.51 10.69 -6.62
CA ARG A 51 17.86 12.10 -6.40
C ARG A 51 16.66 12.91 -5.93
N GLU A 52 15.54 12.81 -6.64
CA GLU A 52 14.30 13.52 -6.27
C GLU A 52 13.72 13.02 -4.94
N TYR A 53 13.86 11.73 -4.65
CA TYR A 53 13.42 11.12 -3.40
C TYR A 53 14.21 11.67 -2.20
N PHE A 54 15.54 11.69 -2.26
CA PHE A 54 16.38 12.24 -1.19
C PHE A 54 16.20 13.75 -1.04
N GLU A 55 16.08 14.50 -2.14
CA GLU A 55 15.79 15.94 -2.07
C GLU A 55 14.46 16.23 -1.36
N ARG A 56 13.45 15.37 -1.55
CA ARG A 56 12.17 15.48 -0.84
C ARG A 56 12.32 15.20 0.65
N LEU A 57 13.11 14.20 1.03
CA LEU A 57 13.38 13.87 2.43
C LEU A 57 14.12 15.01 3.14
N GLU A 58 15.13 15.60 2.51
CA GLU A 58 15.85 16.76 3.06
C GLU A 58 14.92 17.95 3.32
N LYS A 59 13.99 18.23 2.38
CA LYS A 59 12.98 19.29 2.55
C LYS A 59 12.02 18.99 3.71
N GLU A 60 11.67 17.74 3.95
CA GLU A 60 10.81 17.33 5.04
C GLU A 60 11.52 17.46 6.40
N GLU A 61 12.78 17.06 6.47
CA GLU A 61 13.63 17.24 7.65
C GLU A 61 13.80 18.73 8.00
N ALA A 62 14.08 19.57 7.01
CA ALA A 62 14.20 21.02 7.21
C ALA A 62 12.91 21.66 7.75
N LYS A 63 11.74 21.23 7.25
CA LYS A 63 10.43 21.69 7.75
C LYS A 63 10.17 21.22 9.18
N GLN A 64 10.56 19.99 9.51
CA GLN A 64 10.40 19.46 10.85
C GLN A 64 11.23 20.25 11.87
N ILE A 65 12.49 20.56 11.54
CA ILE A 65 13.36 21.39 12.37
C ILE A 65 12.79 22.81 12.56
N GLN A 66 12.29 23.44 11.49
CA GLN A 66 11.65 24.76 11.57
C GLN A 66 10.40 24.76 12.46
N ASN A 67 9.60 23.69 12.42
CA ASN A 67 8.42 23.56 13.27
C ASN A 67 8.79 23.38 14.76
N LEU A 68 9.87 22.65 15.09
CA LEU A 68 10.35 22.55 16.46
C LEU A 68 10.86 23.89 17.00
N GLN A 69 11.52 24.71 16.17
CA GLN A 69 12.01 26.04 16.58
C GLN A 69 10.87 27.05 16.78
N LYS A 70 9.78 26.96 16.00
CA LYS A 70 8.57 27.78 16.19
C LYS A 70 7.78 27.44 17.46
N ALA A 71 7.91 26.21 17.98
CA ALA A 71 7.27 25.81 19.24
C ALA A 71 8.00 26.34 20.49
N GLY A 72 9.30 26.67 20.39
CA GLY A 72 10.14 27.10 21.53
C GLY A 72 10.13 28.60 21.87
N THR A 73 9.40 29.45 21.14
CA THR A 73 9.48 30.93 21.27
C THR A 73 8.20 31.62 21.78
N ARG A 74 7.21 30.88 22.30
CA ARG A 74 6.00 31.46 22.89
C ARG A 74 5.94 31.26 24.40
N THR A 75 6.73 32.03 25.13
CA THR A 75 6.39 32.44 26.50
C THR A 75 5.58 33.72 26.42
N ASP A 76 4.32 33.62 26.84
CA ASP A 76 3.52 34.60 27.58
C ASP A 76 2.07 34.73 27.06
N SER A 77 1.13 34.44 27.97
CA SER A 77 -0.28 34.85 27.96
C SER A 77 -1.21 34.30 26.85
N ARG A 78 -1.83 33.15 27.12
CA ARG A 78 -3.29 32.98 27.27
C ARG A 78 -3.69 31.50 27.30
N GLU A 79 -4.64 31.24 28.19
CA GLU A 79 -5.13 29.97 28.65
C GLU A 79 -6.12 29.35 27.65
N ASP A 80 -6.12 28.02 27.61
CA ASP A 80 -7.18 27.13 27.11
C ASP A 80 -7.71 27.28 25.67
N GLU A 81 -7.03 26.62 24.73
CA GLU A 81 -7.68 25.73 23.75
C GLU A 81 -6.65 24.76 23.16
N ILE A 82 -6.29 23.72 23.94
CA ILE A 82 -5.49 22.60 23.45
C ILE A 82 -6.38 21.78 22.51
N SER A 83 -6.36 22.13 21.23
CA SER A 83 -6.68 21.16 20.19
C SER A 83 -5.64 20.04 20.28
N PRO A 84 -6.05 18.77 20.44
CA PRO A 84 -5.09 17.67 20.50
C PRO A 84 -4.23 17.70 19.23
N PRO A 85 -2.91 17.45 19.34
CA PRO A 85 -2.05 17.39 18.18
C PRO A 85 -2.62 16.40 17.15
N PRO A 86 -2.55 16.70 15.85
CA PRO A 86 -2.97 15.75 14.82
C PRO A 86 -2.26 14.42 15.09
N PRO A 87 -2.97 13.28 15.09
CA PRO A 87 -2.36 12.01 15.43
C PRO A 87 -1.20 11.79 14.46
N ASN A 88 0.02 11.75 15.00
CA ASN A 88 1.21 11.36 14.26
C ASN A 88 0.87 10.09 13.46
N PRO A 89 1.25 9.99 12.18
CA PRO A 89 1.09 8.75 11.43
C PRO A 89 1.99 7.72 12.11
N VAL A 90 1.41 7.01 13.08
CA VAL A 90 2.04 5.88 13.73
C VAL A 90 2.40 4.95 12.59
N VAL A 91 3.70 4.72 12.37
CA VAL A 91 4.20 3.77 11.38
C VAL A 91 3.59 2.43 11.77
N LYS A 92 2.45 2.09 11.14
CA LYS A 92 1.69 0.89 11.47
C LYS A 92 2.58 -0.27 11.07
N GLY A 93 3.24 -0.87 12.06
CA GLY A 93 4.00 -2.10 11.88
C GLY A 93 3.17 -3.11 11.09
N ARG A 94 3.84 -3.91 10.27
CA ARG A 94 3.19 -4.86 9.35
C ARG A 94 2.17 -5.70 10.12
N ARG A 95 0.88 -5.45 9.87
CA ARG A 95 -0.21 -6.20 10.49
C ARG A 95 -0.15 -7.66 10.02
N ARG A 96 -0.44 -8.60 10.93
CA ARG A 96 -0.60 -10.01 10.56
C ARG A 96 -1.76 -10.12 9.57
N ARG A 97 -1.58 -10.90 8.52
CA ARG A 97 -2.62 -11.19 7.52
C ARG A 97 -3.47 -12.36 8.05
N GLY A 98 -4.77 -12.15 8.20
CA GLY A 98 -5.72 -13.23 8.44
C GLY A 98 -5.98 -14.04 7.17
N ALA A 99 -6.38 -15.30 7.33
CA ALA A 99 -6.85 -16.12 6.22
C ALA A 99 -8.33 -15.84 5.92
N ILE A 100 -8.75 -16.07 4.69
CA ILE A 100 -10.15 -16.05 4.24
C ILE A 100 -10.45 -17.37 3.53
N SER A 101 -11.65 -17.91 3.74
CA SER A 101 -12.13 -19.13 3.08
C SER A 101 -13.56 -18.93 2.61
N ALA A 102 -13.85 -19.36 1.40
CA ALA A 102 -15.22 -19.52 0.92
C ALA A 102 -15.81 -20.85 1.43
N GLU A 103 -17.06 -21.11 1.09
CA GLU A 103 -17.70 -22.42 1.26
C GLU A 103 -17.09 -23.48 0.33
N VAL A 104 -17.24 -24.75 0.70
CA VAL A 104 -16.72 -25.89 -0.06
C VAL A 104 -17.81 -26.38 -1.01
N TYR A 105 -17.51 -26.46 -2.30
CA TYR A 105 -18.36 -27.09 -3.31
C TYR A 105 -17.91 -28.53 -3.55
N THR A 106 -18.86 -29.47 -3.61
CA THR A 106 -18.62 -30.86 -4.00
C THR A 106 -19.00 -31.11 -5.47
N GLU A 107 -18.62 -32.28 -6.00
CA GLU A 107 -18.98 -32.67 -7.37
C GLU A 107 -20.50 -32.82 -7.53
N GLU A 108 -21.19 -33.25 -6.46
CA GLU A 108 -22.65 -33.36 -6.43
C GLU A 108 -23.33 -31.99 -6.48
N ASP A 109 -22.74 -30.95 -5.85
CA ASP A 109 -23.26 -29.58 -5.91
C ASP A 109 -23.24 -29.04 -7.35
N ALA A 110 -22.13 -29.26 -8.06
CA ALA A 110 -21.99 -28.85 -9.45
C ALA A 110 -22.93 -29.63 -10.38
N ALA A 111 -23.08 -30.94 -10.16
CA ALA A 111 -23.94 -31.80 -10.99
C ALA A 111 -25.44 -31.54 -10.77
N SER A 112 -25.83 -31.14 -9.56
CA SER A 112 -27.23 -30.83 -9.21
C SER A 112 -27.61 -29.37 -9.45
N TYR A 113 -26.66 -28.51 -9.80
CA TYR A 113 -26.92 -27.10 -10.06
C TYR A 113 -27.82 -26.88 -11.29
N VAL A 114 -28.97 -26.25 -11.07
CA VAL A 114 -29.88 -25.84 -12.14
C VAL A 114 -29.50 -24.43 -12.59
N ARG A 115 -28.96 -24.31 -13.80
CA ARG A 115 -28.57 -23.00 -14.36
C ARG A 115 -29.78 -22.07 -14.42
N LYS A 116 -29.62 -20.89 -13.82
CA LYS A 116 -30.65 -19.86 -13.82
C LYS A 116 -30.59 -19.06 -15.12
N VAL A 117 -31.70 -19.00 -15.84
CA VAL A 117 -31.80 -18.21 -17.08
C VAL A 117 -32.80 -17.08 -16.90
N ILE A 118 -32.30 -15.85 -16.92
CA ILE A 118 -33.11 -14.62 -16.89
C ILE A 118 -32.99 -13.96 -18.26
N PRO A 119 -34.08 -13.91 -19.06
CA PRO A 119 -34.06 -13.33 -20.39
C PRO A 119 -33.56 -11.88 -20.40
N LYS A 120 -32.65 -11.57 -21.31
CA LYS A 120 -32.07 -10.24 -21.52
C LYS A 120 -32.09 -9.90 -23.00
N ASP A 121 -32.26 -8.62 -23.31
CA ASP A 121 -32.15 -8.13 -24.67
C ASP A 121 -30.67 -8.00 -25.08
N TYR A 122 -30.45 -7.99 -26.40
CA TYR A 122 -29.10 -7.90 -26.97
C TYR A 122 -28.33 -6.65 -26.51
N LYS A 123 -29.01 -5.52 -26.31
CA LYS A 123 -28.33 -4.29 -25.88
C LYS A 123 -27.84 -4.42 -24.45
N THR A 124 -28.64 -4.99 -23.55
CA THR A 124 -28.22 -5.26 -22.17
C THR A 124 -27.08 -6.26 -22.11
N MET A 125 -27.14 -7.35 -22.87
CA MET A 125 -26.05 -8.34 -22.93
C MET A 125 -24.73 -7.72 -23.43
N ALA A 126 -24.77 -6.91 -24.49
CA ALA A 126 -23.59 -6.23 -25.00
C ALA A 126 -23.02 -5.22 -23.98
N ALA A 127 -23.89 -4.51 -23.27
CA ALA A 127 -23.48 -3.58 -22.21
C ALA A 127 -22.81 -4.32 -21.04
N LEU A 128 -23.37 -5.46 -20.60
CA LEU A 128 -22.79 -6.30 -19.57
C LEU A 128 -21.42 -6.83 -19.99
N ALA A 129 -21.30 -7.39 -21.19
CA ALA A 129 -20.05 -7.89 -21.72
C ALA A 129 -18.95 -6.83 -21.73
N LYS A 130 -19.27 -5.62 -22.16
CA LYS A 130 -18.34 -4.48 -22.14
C LYS A 130 -17.99 -4.03 -20.72
N ALA A 131 -18.94 -4.07 -19.79
CA ALA A 131 -18.72 -3.63 -18.41
C ALA A 131 -17.76 -4.56 -17.64
N ILE A 132 -17.81 -5.87 -17.90
CA ILE A 132 -17.00 -6.85 -17.16
C ILE A 132 -15.73 -7.29 -17.91
N GLU A 133 -15.51 -6.85 -19.15
CA GLU A 133 -14.39 -7.27 -20.02
C GLU A 133 -13.02 -7.22 -19.34
N LYS A 134 -12.76 -6.16 -18.56
CA LYS A 134 -11.48 -5.91 -17.87
C LYS A 134 -11.45 -6.43 -16.44
N ASN A 135 -12.53 -7.04 -15.94
CA ASN A 135 -12.58 -7.58 -14.60
C ASN A 135 -11.87 -8.94 -14.56
N VAL A 136 -10.90 -9.09 -13.65
CA VAL A 136 -10.06 -10.29 -13.51
C VAL A 136 -10.86 -11.57 -13.27
N LEU A 137 -12.05 -11.48 -12.68
CA LEU A 137 -12.91 -12.63 -12.44
C LEU A 137 -13.57 -13.16 -13.73
N PHE A 138 -13.58 -12.36 -14.81
CA PHE A 138 -14.28 -12.68 -16.05
C PHE A 138 -13.39 -12.63 -17.30
N SER A 139 -12.16 -12.14 -17.18
CA SER A 139 -11.23 -11.95 -18.31
C SER A 139 -10.76 -13.24 -18.97
N HIS A 140 -10.92 -14.38 -18.30
CA HIS A 140 -10.43 -15.69 -18.75
C HIS A 140 -11.54 -16.72 -18.99
N LEU A 141 -12.80 -16.30 -18.89
CA LEU A 141 -13.94 -17.16 -19.21
C LEU A 141 -14.12 -17.25 -20.72
N ASP A 142 -14.50 -18.43 -21.20
CA ASP A 142 -14.90 -18.61 -22.61
C ASP A 142 -16.29 -18.01 -22.89
N ASP A 143 -16.69 -17.98 -24.16
CA ASP A 143 -17.96 -17.38 -24.57
C ASP A 143 -19.19 -18.10 -24.00
N ASN A 144 -19.11 -19.41 -23.76
CA ASN A 144 -20.20 -20.21 -23.20
C ASN A 144 -20.34 -19.92 -21.70
N GLU A 145 -19.25 -19.93 -20.95
CA GLU A 145 -19.20 -19.60 -19.53
C GLU A 145 -19.69 -18.17 -19.29
N ARG A 146 -19.28 -17.22 -20.13
CA ARG A 146 -19.76 -15.83 -20.08
C ARG A 146 -21.26 -15.74 -20.30
N SER A 147 -21.79 -16.48 -21.28
CA SER A 147 -23.22 -16.53 -21.56
C SER A 147 -24.00 -17.09 -20.36
N ASP A 148 -23.53 -18.21 -19.79
CA ASP A 148 -24.15 -18.85 -18.62
C ASP A 148 -24.19 -17.91 -17.40
N ILE A 149 -23.13 -17.14 -17.16
CA ILE A 149 -23.11 -16.14 -16.08
C ILE A 149 -24.07 -14.98 -16.39
N PHE A 150 -24.09 -14.46 -17.62
CA PHE A 150 -25.02 -13.40 -17.98
C PHE A 150 -26.46 -13.83 -17.79
N ASP A 151 -26.81 -15.06 -18.14
CA ASP A 151 -28.14 -15.63 -17.94
C ASP A 151 -28.52 -15.65 -16.45
N ALA A 152 -27.58 -15.95 -15.56
CA ALA A 152 -27.81 -15.98 -14.11
C ALA A 152 -27.97 -14.59 -13.47
N MET A 153 -27.42 -13.52 -14.07
CA MET A 153 -27.53 -12.15 -13.54
C MET A 153 -28.98 -11.68 -13.50
N PHE A 154 -29.39 -11.05 -12.41
CA PHE A 154 -30.74 -10.50 -12.22
C PHE A 154 -30.71 -8.98 -12.10
N SER A 155 -31.80 -8.33 -12.56
CA SER A 155 -31.97 -6.89 -12.40
C SER A 155 -32.31 -6.55 -10.96
N VAL A 156 -31.71 -5.48 -10.45
CA VAL A 156 -32.05 -4.88 -9.15
C VAL A 156 -32.24 -3.39 -9.37
N SER A 157 -33.37 -2.85 -8.91
CA SER A 157 -33.73 -1.44 -9.05
C SER A 157 -33.79 -0.79 -7.68
N PHE A 158 -33.31 0.44 -7.59
CA PHE A 158 -33.25 1.22 -6.36
C PHE A 158 -33.76 2.64 -6.63
N ILE A 159 -34.25 3.29 -5.58
CA ILE A 159 -34.60 4.72 -5.64
C ILE A 159 -33.39 5.60 -5.30
N ALA A 160 -33.46 6.88 -5.69
CA ALA A 160 -32.40 7.83 -5.38
C ALA A 160 -32.21 7.97 -3.86
N GLY A 161 -30.96 7.84 -3.40
CA GLY A 161 -30.59 7.91 -1.98
C GLY A 161 -30.67 6.57 -1.23
N GLU A 162 -31.11 5.49 -1.88
CA GLU A 162 -31.14 4.16 -1.26
C GLU A 162 -29.74 3.54 -1.19
N THR A 163 -29.41 2.95 -0.03
CA THR A 163 -28.12 2.29 0.17
C THR A 163 -28.18 0.86 -0.34
N VAL A 164 -27.42 0.55 -1.39
CA VAL A 164 -27.37 -0.78 -2.02
C VAL A 164 -26.56 -1.79 -1.18
N ILE A 165 -25.38 -1.38 -0.73
CA ILE A 165 -24.49 -2.15 0.14
C ILE A 165 -23.85 -1.20 1.16
N GLN A 166 -23.64 -1.67 2.39
CA GLN A 166 -23.06 -0.89 3.48
C GLN A 166 -21.69 -1.47 3.85
N GLN A 167 -20.76 -0.58 4.20
CA GLN A 167 -19.46 -0.99 4.74
C GLN A 167 -19.64 -1.72 6.07
N GLY A 168 -19.08 -2.93 6.18
CA GLY A 168 -19.00 -3.71 7.42
C GLY A 168 -17.71 -3.48 8.21
#